data_AF-A0A6B3CY32-F1
#
_entry.id   AF-A0A6B3CY32-F1
#
_cell.length_a   1.000
_cell.length_b   1.000
_cell.length_c   1.000
_cell.angle_alpha   90.00
_cell.angle_beta   90.00
_cell.angle_gamma   90.00
#
_symmetry.space_group_name_H-M   'P 1'
#
loop_
_entity.id
_entity.type
_entity.pdbx_description
1 polymer ?
#
loop_
_entity_poly.entity_id
_entity_poly.type
_entity_poly.pdbx_seq_one_letter_code
_entity_poly.pdbx_strand_id
1 'polypeptide(L)' 'DWTARLFAQVIEPLRRGETAHPTPYDWRTRRFGPPRPLPPAPVVLVEGVGAGRSALRPHLAGLFWMDLPPEQAWARGRA' A
#
# COMPACT_ATOMS: atom_id res chain seq x y z
N ASP A 1 -6.29 13.19 0.07
CA ASP A 1 -6.62 11.77 0.25
C ASP A 1 -5.40 10.91 -0.10
N TRP A 2 -5.11 9.84 0.65
CA TRP A 2 -3.96 8.97 0.40
C TRP A 2 -4.12 8.13 -0.87
N THR A 3 -5.36 7.83 -1.26
CA THR A 3 -5.66 7.00 -2.43
C THR A 3 -5.21 7.68 -3.72
N ALA A 4 -5.47 8.98 -3.89
CA ALA A 4 -4.98 9.75 -5.05
C ALA A 4 -3.45 9.71 -5.19
N ARG A 5 -2.72 9.77 -4.06
CA ARG A 5 -1.25 9.63 -4.07
C ARG A 5 -0.82 8.22 -4.46
N LEU A 6 -1.46 7.18 -3.93
CA LEU A 6 -1.15 5.78 -4.29
C LEU A 6 -1.34 5.58 -5.81
N PHE A 7 -2.41 6.12 -6.38
CA PHE A 7 -2.65 6.08 -7.81
C PHE A 7 -1.52 6.73 -8.61
N ALA A 8 -1.25 8.01 -8.31
CA ALA A 8 -0.28 8.80 -9.06
C ALA A 8 1.16 8.26 -8.94
N GLN A 9 1.56 7.83 -7.73
CA GLN A 9 2.95 7.47 -7.46
C GLN A 9 3.27 5.98 -7.63
N VAL A 10 2.25 5.11 -7.62
CA VAL A 10 2.45 3.65 -7.62
C VAL A 10 1.61 2.96 -8.69
N ILE A 11 0.28 2.99 -8.59
CA ILE A 11 -0.57 2.15 -9.44
C ILE A 11 -0.42 2.52 -10.92
N GLU A 12 -0.53 3.80 -11.27
CA GLU A 12 -0.49 4.21 -12.68
C GLU A 12 0.86 3.98 -13.36
N PRO A 13 2.02 4.31 -12.76
CA PRO A 13 3.32 3.94 -13.32
C PRO A 13 3.48 2.42 -13.50
N LEU A 14 3.15 1.62 -12.47
CA LEU A 14 3.31 0.17 -12.53
C LEU A 14 2.42 -0.47 -13.62
N ARG A 15 1.21 0.07 -13.84
CA ARG A 15 0.32 -0.39 -14.93
C ARG A 15 0.87 -0.11 -16.32
N ARG A 16 1.71 0.92 -16.47
CA ARG A 16 2.42 1.22 -17.72
C ARG A 16 3.75 0.50 -17.86
N GLY A 17 4.14 -0.33 -16.88
CA GLY A 17 5.45 -0.99 -16.85
C GLY A 17 6.60 -0.03 -16.51
N GLU A 18 6.28 1.11 -15.90
CA GLU A 18 7.26 2.13 -15.50
C GLU A 18 7.67 1.96 -14.03
N THR A 19 8.88 2.40 -13.69
CA THR A 19 9.33 2.48 -12.28
C THR A 19 8.52 3.52 -11.52
N ALA A 20 7.80 3.08 -10.50
CA ALA A 20 7.08 3.93 -9.56
C ALA A 20 8.05 4.66 -8.60
N HIS A 21 7.61 5.79 -8.05
CA HIS A 21 8.40 6.61 -7.13
C HIS A 21 7.57 7.08 -5.92
N PRO A 22 7.10 6.17 -5.06
CA PRO A 22 6.37 6.54 -3.85
C PRO A 22 7.21 7.38 -2.90
N THR A 23 6.58 8.39 -2.28
CA THR A 23 7.13 9.08 -1.12
C THR A 23 6.78 8.29 0.15
N PRO A 24 7.74 7.59 0.78
CA PRO A 24 7.46 6.77 1.96
C PRO A 24 7.07 7.67 3.13
N TYR A 25 6.07 7.25 3.90
CA TYR A 25 5.72 7.90 5.15
C TYR A 25 6.60 7.36 6.28
N ASP A 26 7.36 8.23 6.92
CA ASP A 26 8.13 7.91 8.11
C ASP A 26 7.24 8.08 9.35
N TRP A 27 6.92 6.97 10.00
CA TRP A 27 6.08 6.94 11.20
C TRP A 27 6.73 7.58 12.43
N ARG A 28 8.07 7.61 12.49
CA ARG A 28 8.84 8.22 13.58
C ARG A 28 8.79 9.74 13.48
N THR A 29 9.09 10.28 12.29
CA THR A 29 9.10 11.73 12.07
C THR A 29 7.74 12.29 11.65
N ARG A 30 6.78 11.41 11.37
CA ARG A 30 5.42 11.71 10.89
C ARG A 30 5.40 12.54 9.61
N ARG A 31 6.39 12.32 8.73
CA ARG A 31 6.59 13.09 7.50
C ARG A 31 6.82 12.18 6.31
N PHE A 32 6.53 12.70 5.12
CA PHE A 32 6.94 12.04 3.88
C PHE A 32 8.43 12.26 3.65
N GLY A 33 9.13 11.17 3.37
CA GLY A 33 10.52 11.18 2.92
C GLY A 33 10.65 11.42 1.42
N PRO A 34 11.89 11.46 0.92
CA PRO A 34 12.16 11.57 -0.51
C PRO A 34 11.59 10.37 -1.29
N PRO A 35 11.16 10.56 -2.55
CA PRO A 35 10.69 9.47 -3.40
C PRO A 35 11.72 8.34 -3.50
N ARG A 36 11.25 7.09 -3.50
CA ARG A 36 12.10 5.90 -3.65
C ARG A 36 11.69 5.09 -4.89
N PRO A 37 12.65 4.60 -5.69
CA PRO A 37 12.32 3.81 -6.87
C PRO A 37 11.68 2.48 -6.46
N LEU A 38 10.59 2.13 -7.12
CA LEU A 38 9.89 0.86 -7.02
C LEU A 38 9.73 0.31 -8.44
N PRO A 39 10.66 -0.54 -8.91
CA PRO A 39 10.58 -1.10 -10.26
C PRO A 39 9.35 -2.01 -10.41
N PRO A 40 8.81 -2.14 -11.63
CA PRO A 40 7.72 -3.07 -11.88
C PRO A 40 8.14 -4.52 -11.60
N ALA A 41 7.21 -5.29 -11.05
CA ALA A 41 7.37 -6.70 -10.80
C ALA A 41 6.15 -7.46 -11.35
N PRO A 42 6.29 -8.74 -11.73
CA PRO A 42 5.15 -9.54 -12.20
C PRO A 42 4.00 -9.60 -11.20
N VAL A 43 4.33 -9.53 -9.90
CA VAL A 43 3.38 -9.46 -8.79
C VAL A 43 3.84 -8.39 -7.83
N VAL A 44 2.93 -7.49 -7.44
CA VAL A 44 3.15 -6.45 -6.44
C VAL A 44 2.11 -6.61 -5.34
N LEU A 45 2.59 -6.73 -4.09
CA LEU A 45 1.72 -6.83 -2.92
C LEU A 45 1.51 -5.44 -2.31
N VAL A 46 0.24 -5.06 -2.16
CA VAL A 46 -0.16 -3.86 -1.40
C VAL A 46 -0.76 -4.34 -0.08
N GLU A 47 -0.11 -3.98 1.03
CA GLU A 47 -0.51 -4.35 2.38
C GLU A 47 -0.88 -3.09 3.18
N GLY A 48 -1.77 -3.26 4.16
CA GLY A 48 -2.15 -2.23 5.09
C GLY A 48 -3.67 -2.02 5.20
N VAL A 49 -4.06 -1.30 6.25
CA VAL A 49 -5.46 -0.91 6.47
C VAL A 49 -5.94 -0.07 5.30
N GLY A 50 -6.95 -0.58 4.59
CA GLY A 50 -7.52 0.08 3.41
C GLY A 50 -7.04 -0.47 2.06
N ALA A 51 -6.17 -1.50 2.02
CA ALA A 51 -5.80 -2.16 0.76
C ALA A 51 -7.01 -2.73 -0.01
N GLY A 52 -8.08 -3.11 0.71
CA GLY A 52 -9.35 -3.57 0.12
C GLY A 52 -10.37 -2.48 -0.24
N ARG A 53 -9.99 -1.20 -0.20
CA ARG A 53 -10.92 -0.07 -0.44
C ARG A 53 -11.55 -0.15 -1.84
N SER A 54 -12.83 0.23 -1.96
CA SER A 54 -13.59 0.18 -3.22
C SER A 54 -12.87 0.86 -4.39
N ALA A 55 -12.25 2.02 -4.14
CA ALA A 55 -11.46 2.76 -5.13
C ALA A 55 -10.29 1.96 -5.71
N LEU A 56 -9.73 1.00 -4.96
CA LEU A 56 -8.61 0.17 -5.43
C LEU A 56 -9.07 -1.09 -6.16
N ARG A 57 -10.29 -1.58 -5.88
CA ARG A 57 -10.79 -2.87 -6.40
C ARG A 57 -10.64 -3.06 -7.92
N PRO A 58 -10.88 -2.06 -8.78
CA PRO A 58 -10.69 -2.23 -10.23
C PRO A 58 -9.24 -2.52 -10.67
N HIS A 59 -8.26 -2.33 -9.78
CA HIS A 59 -6.83 -2.44 -10.07
C HIS A 59 -6.17 -3.65 -9.38
N LEU A 60 -6.91 -4.40 -8.56
CA LEU A 60 -6.38 -5.56 -7.83
C LEU A 60 -6.64 -6.84 -8.62
N ALA A 61 -5.61 -7.67 -8.76
CA ALA A 61 -5.77 -9.04 -9.25
C ALA A 61 -6.45 -9.95 -8.21
N GLY A 62 -6.27 -9.65 -6.93
CA GLY A 62 -6.88 -10.37 -5.82
C GLY A 62 -6.81 -9.54 -4.53
N LEU A 63 -7.67 -9.89 -3.57
CA LEU A 63 -7.69 -9.30 -2.24
C LEU A 63 -7.61 -10.42 -1.21
N PHE A 64 -6.59 -10.36 -0.36
CA PHE A 64 -6.48 -11.21 0.83
C PHE A 64 -6.95 -10.40 2.03
N TRP A 65 -7.95 -10.91 2.74
CA TRP A 65 -8.47 -10.29 3.95
C TRP A 65 -8.08 -11.12 5.17
N MET A 66 -7.37 -10.51 6.10
CA MET A 66 -7.08 -11.14 7.39
C MET A 66 -8.21 -10.82 8.35
N ASP A 67 -8.97 -11.85 8.71
CA ASP A 67 -10.00 -11.76 9.75
C ASP A 67 -9.45 -12.38 11.04
N LEU A 68 -9.15 -11.54 12.02
CA LEU A 68 -8.62 -11.96 13.32
C LEU A 68 -9.39 -11.22 14.43
N PRO A 69 -9.80 -11.91 15.51
CA PRO A 69 -10.48 -11.25 16.62
C PRO A 69 -9.63 -10.09 17.18
N PRO A 70 -10.24 -8.92 17.47
CA PRO A 70 -9.51 -7.73 17.91
C PRO A 70 -8.59 -7.97 19.11
N GLU A 71 -9.04 -8.77 20.08
CA GLU A 71 -8.25 -9.11 21.26
C GLU A 71 -6.98 -9.88 20.92
N GLN A 72 -7.07 -10.83 19.97
CA GLN A 72 -5.90 -11.60 19.52
C GLN A 72 -4.95 -10.73 18.70
N ALA A 73 -5.50 -9.84 17.85
CA ALA A 73 -4.70 -8.89 17.08
C ALA A 73 -3.92 -7.94 18.01
N TRP A 74 -4.60 -7.39 19.03
CA TRP A 74 -3.98 -6.52 20.03
C TRP A 74 -2.93 -7.24 20.87
N ALA A 75 -3.23 -8.44 21.36
CA ALA A 75 -2.29 -9.24 22.15
C ALA A 75 -1.00 -9.54 21.38
N ARG A 76 -1.10 -9.83 20.07
CA ARG A 76 0.07 -10.07 19.21
C ARG A 76 0.81 -8.79 18.82
N GLY A 77 0.11 -7.69 18.59
CA GLY A 77 0.71 -6.43 18.11
C GLY A 77 1.41 -5.59 19.17
N ARG A 78 1.16 -5.86 20.46
CA ARG A 78 1.79 -5.17 21.60
C ARG A 78 3.03 -5.87 22.17
N ALA A 79 3.34 -7.07 21.69
CA ALA A 79 4.54 -7.83 22.04
C ALA A 79 5.78 -7.21 21.38
#